data_AF-A0A3P7LGL9-F1
#
_entry.id   AF-A0A3P7LGL9-F1
#
_cell.length_a   1.000
_cell.length_b   1.000
_cell.length_c   1.000
_cell.angle_alpha   90.00
_cell.angle_beta   90.00
_cell.angle_gamma   90.00
#
_symmetry.space_group_name_H-M   'P 1'
#
loop_
_entity.id
_entity.type
_entity.pdbx_description
1 polymer ?
#
loop_
_entity_poly.entity_id
_entity_poly.type
_entity_poly.pdbx_seq_one_letter_code
_entity_poly.pdbx_strand_id
1 'polypeptide(L)'
;MVIVELLRLVLAVQKDAITIGNLPLPHLCAVHAILACVMSIVVPLAPLPPLVPHVEEVINRRQETAPYLLPEVAFNRKNTQDTYPTELAIPEELLFCVDKVRAALVDADFDASTLETPYPAFDPLRTLPASSRMSLPSGMRAS
;
A
#
# COMPACT_ATOMS: atom_id res chain seq x y z
N MET A 1 -11.64 5.61 -12.55
CA MET A 1 -11.64 4.19 -12.11
C MET A 1 -10.24 3.68 -11.80
N VAL A 2 -9.31 3.58 -12.76
CA VAL A 2 -7.98 2.95 -12.50
C VAL A 2 -7.10 3.76 -11.54
N ILE A 3 -7.01 5.08 -11.73
CA ILE A 3 -6.15 5.94 -10.89
C ILE A 3 -6.60 5.94 -9.42
N VAL A 4 -7.92 6.03 -9.16
CA VAL A 4 -8.48 5.98 -7.81
C VAL A 4 -8.13 4.65 -7.13
N GLU A 5 -8.30 3.53 -7.83
CA GLU A 5 -7.98 2.21 -7.28
C GLU A 5 -6.49 2.01 -7.07
N LEU A 6 -5.63 2.59 -7.91
CA LEU A 6 -4.18 2.54 -7.72
C LEU A 6 -3.73 3.37 -6.51
N LEU A 7 -4.29 4.55 -6.32
CA LEU A 7 -4.02 5.40 -5.15
C LEU A 7 -4.56 4.76 -3.86
N ARG A 8 -5.77 4.19 -3.92
CA ARG A 8 -6.34 3.37 -2.84
C ARG A 8 -5.42 2.21 -2.48
N LEU A 9 -4.88 1.50 -3.47
CA LEU A 9 -3.93 0.41 -3.25
C LEU A 9 -2.67 0.90 -2.53
N VAL A 10 -2.08 2.01 -2.98
CA VAL A 10 -0.90 2.60 -2.34
C VAL A 10 -1.18 2.93 -0.88
N LEU A 11 -2.29 3.60 -0.59
CA LEU A 11 -2.65 4.00 0.78
C LEU A 11 -2.95 2.80 1.67
N ALA A 12 -3.64 1.79 1.16
CA ALA A 12 -3.93 0.55 1.88
C ALA A 12 -2.64 -0.21 2.22
N VAL A 13 -1.74 -0.39 1.26
CA VAL A 13 -0.45 -1.07 1.47
C VAL A 13 0.43 -0.27 2.44
N GLN A 14 0.44 1.07 2.35
CA GLN A 14 1.17 1.92 3.30
C GLN A 14 0.67 1.70 4.73
N LYS A 15 -0.66 1.69 4.93
CA LYS A 15 -1.28 1.48 6.23
C LYS A 15 -0.97 0.10 6.79
N ASP A 16 -1.08 -0.94 5.96
CA ASP A 16 -0.81 -2.32 6.36
C ASP A 16 0.66 -2.54 6.72
N ALA A 17 1.59 -1.96 5.96
CA ALA A 17 3.02 -2.02 6.24
C ALA A 17 3.37 -1.44 7.62
N ILE A 18 2.69 -0.38 8.04
CA ILE A 18 2.88 0.25 9.36
C ILE A 18 2.20 -0.56 10.47
N THR A 19 1.03 -1.15 10.21
CA THR A 19 0.16 -1.70 11.26
C THR A 19 0.44 -3.17 11.55
N ILE A 20 0.69 -3.98 10.52
CA ILE A 20 0.65 -5.44 10.63
C ILE A 20 2.00 -6.00 11.10
N GLY A 21 3.13 -5.32 10.85
CA GLY A 21 4.44 -5.67 11.42
C GLY A 21 4.98 -7.07 11.10
N ASN A 22 4.35 -7.80 10.17
CA ASN A 22 4.67 -9.22 9.91
C ASN A 22 5.85 -9.44 8.95
N LEU A 23 6.49 -8.37 8.49
CA LEU A 23 7.61 -8.44 7.55
C LEU A 23 8.92 -8.01 8.25
N PRO A 24 10.06 -8.62 7.90
CA PRO A 24 11.37 -8.13 8.31
C PRO A 24 11.55 -6.66 7.91
N LEU A 25 12.28 -5.91 8.73
CA LEU A 25 12.55 -4.48 8.52
C LEU A 25 13.00 -4.12 7.08
N PRO A 26 13.97 -4.83 6.47
CA PRO A 26 14.36 -4.53 5.08
C PRO A 26 13.20 -4.67 4.09
N HIS A 27 12.28 -5.61 4.32
CA HIS A 27 11.11 -5.81 3.46
C HIS A 27 10.08 -4.70 3.65
N LEU A 28 9.87 -4.21 4.89
CA LEU A 28 9.02 -3.05 5.13
C LEU A 28 9.57 -1.80 4.42
N CYS A 29 10.88 -1.55 4.54
CA CYS A 29 11.58 -0.49 3.82
C CYS A 29 11.41 -0.63 2.29
N ALA A 30 11.56 -1.84 1.77
CA ALA A 30 11.33 -2.14 0.35
C ALA A 30 9.88 -1.87 -0.08
N VAL A 31 8.88 -2.18 0.74
CA VAL A 31 7.48 -1.82 0.46
C VAL A 31 7.34 -0.30 0.31
N HIS A 32 7.86 0.49 1.24
CA HIS A 32 7.80 1.95 1.14
C HIS A 32 8.54 2.50 -0.09
N ALA A 33 9.65 1.87 -0.50
CA ALA A 33 10.38 2.20 -1.72
C ALA A 33 9.58 1.89 -2.99
N ILE A 34 8.84 0.77 -3.02
CA ILE A 34 7.90 0.46 -4.11
C ILE A 34 6.82 1.53 -4.17
N LEU A 35 6.22 1.89 -3.03
CA LEU A 35 5.18 2.92 -2.99
C LEU A 35 5.69 4.29 -3.46
N ALA A 36 6.93 4.66 -3.09
CA ALA A 36 7.60 5.85 -3.60
C ALA A 36 7.70 5.83 -5.13
N CYS A 37 8.22 4.74 -5.69
CA CYS A 37 8.35 4.56 -7.13
C CYS A 37 7.00 4.66 -7.86
N VAL A 38 5.97 3.97 -7.34
CA VAL A 38 4.61 4.02 -7.91
C VAL A 38 4.08 5.46 -7.91
N MET A 39 4.16 6.17 -6.79
CA MET A 39 3.65 7.55 -6.70
C MET A 39 4.43 8.51 -7.59
N SER A 40 5.75 8.41 -7.64
CA SER A 40 6.62 9.25 -8.48
C SER A 40 6.42 9.03 -9.98
N ILE A 41 5.97 7.84 -10.39
CA ILE A 41 5.66 7.56 -11.81
C ILE A 41 4.20 7.93 -12.13
N VAL A 42 3.26 7.52 -11.28
CA VAL A 42 1.83 7.58 -11.58
C VAL A 42 1.29 9.00 -11.46
N VAL A 43 1.64 9.73 -10.40
CA VAL A 43 1.05 11.04 -10.13
C VAL A 43 1.36 12.07 -11.22
N PRO A 44 2.59 12.19 -11.74
CA PRO A 44 2.88 13.11 -12.84
C PRO A 44 2.19 12.75 -14.16
N LEU A 45 1.83 11.48 -14.35
CA LEU A 45 1.13 10.99 -15.55
C LEU A 45 -0.40 11.04 -15.41
N ALA A 46 -0.90 11.25 -14.19
CA ALA A 46 -2.31 11.36 -13.90
C ALA A 46 -2.77 12.83 -14.06
N PRO A 47 -4.06 13.07 -14.33
CA PRO A 47 -4.65 14.42 -14.30
C PRO A 47 -4.86 14.90 -12.85
N LEU A 48 -3.80 14.87 -12.02
CA LEU A 48 -3.80 15.28 -10.62
C LEU A 48 -2.66 16.28 -10.30
N PRO A 49 -2.55 17.44 -11.00
CA PRO A 49 -1.48 18.40 -10.76
C PRO A 49 -1.30 18.84 -9.29
N PRO A 50 -2.37 19.06 -8.50
CA PRO A 50 -2.23 19.46 -7.09
C PRO A 50 -1.52 18.42 -6.20
N LEU A 51 -1.44 17.15 -6.63
CA LEU A 51 -0.83 16.08 -5.86
C LEU A 51 0.69 15.97 -6.08
N VAL A 52 1.21 16.48 -7.20
CA VAL A 52 2.64 16.39 -7.55
C VAL A 52 3.54 16.99 -6.45
N PRO A 53 3.30 18.21 -5.94
CA PRO A 53 4.15 18.79 -4.90
C PRO A 53 4.17 17.97 -3.60
N HIS A 54 3.06 17.31 -3.27
CA HIS A 54 3.02 16.45 -2.10
C HIS A 54 3.89 15.21 -2.27
N VAL A 55 3.87 14.59 -3.45
CA VAL A 55 4.76 13.44 -3.73
C VAL A 55 6.22 13.89 -3.65
N GLU A 56 6.58 14.99 -4.30
CA GLU A 56 7.95 15.53 -4.25
C GLU A 56 8.40 15.83 -2.81
N GLU A 57 7.53 16.45 -2.01
CA GLU A 57 7.79 16.72 -0.59
C GLU A 57 8.12 15.44 0.19
N VAL A 58 7.32 14.38 0.04
CA VAL A 58 7.54 13.10 0.72
C VAL A 58 8.85 12.45 0.26
N ILE A 59 9.13 12.45 -1.05
CA ILE A 59 10.36 11.88 -1.60
C ILE A 59 11.59 12.63 -1.10
N ASN A 60 11.56 13.97 -1.10
CA ASN A 60 12.66 14.79 -0.63
C ASN A 60 12.93 14.57 0.86
N ARG A 61 11.89 14.54 1.70
CA ARG A 61 12.06 14.27 3.15
C ARG A 61 12.63 12.88 3.40
N ARG A 62 12.19 11.85 2.65
CA ARG A 62 12.78 10.51 2.73
C ARG A 62 14.23 10.51 2.30
N GLN A 63 14.60 11.25 1.26
CA GLN A 63 15.98 11.34 0.79
C GLN A 63 16.92 11.93 1.86
N GLU A 64 16.43 12.91 2.62
CA GLU A 64 17.20 13.59 3.67
C GLU A 64 17.29 12.78 4.97
N THR A 65 16.20 12.14 5.38
CA THR A 65 16.05 11.63 6.76
C THR A 65 15.89 10.12 6.86
N ALA A 66 15.44 9.46 5.79
CA ALA A 66 15.13 8.04 5.78
C ALA A 66 15.37 7.41 4.39
N PRO A 67 16.62 7.48 3.86
CA PRO A 67 16.90 7.10 2.48
C PRO A 67 16.66 5.59 2.24
N TYR A 68 16.67 4.77 3.29
CA TYR A 68 16.26 3.36 3.26
C TYR A 68 14.79 3.13 2.85
N LEU A 69 13.94 4.17 2.81
CA LEU A 69 12.57 4.12 2.29
C LEU A 69 12.47 4.45 0.79
N LEU A 70 13.62 4.63 0.10
CA LEU A 70 13.70 4.94 -1.33
C LEU A 70 14.38 3.82 -2.12
N PRO A 71 14.09 3.67 -3.43
CA PRO A 71 14.59 2.58 -4.26
C PRO A 71 16.12 2.43 -4.27
N GLU A 72 16.83 3.55 -4.27
CA GLU A 72 18.30 3.63 -4.39
C GLU A 72 19.00 2.90 -3.24
N VAL A 73 18.41 2.97 -2.04
CA VAL A 73 18.92 2.27 -0.86
C VAL A 73 18.19 0.95 -0.69
N ALA A 74 16.86 0.91 -0.67
CA ALA A 74 16.10 -0.30 -0.30
C ALA A 74 16.40 -1.53 -1.17
N PHE A 75 16.78 -1.33 -2.45
CA PHE A 75 17.11 -2.44 -3.37
C PHE A 75 18.62 -2.64 -3.59
N ASN A 76 19.46 -1.92 -2.85
CA ASN A 76 20.90 -2.06 -2.96
C ASN A 76 21.39 -3.36 -2.31
N ARG A 77 22.00 -4.23 -3.13
CA ARG A 77 22.53 -5.54 -2.70
C ARG A 77 23.68 -5.46 -1.69
N LYS A 78 24.25 -4.27 -1.48
CA LYS A 78 25.34 -4.03 -0.53
C LYS A 78 24.87 -3.63 0.86
N ASN A 79 23.55 -3.53 1.09
CA ASN A 79 23.01 -3.15 2.38
C ASN A 79 23.39 -4.14 3.48
N THR A 80 23.73 -3.60 4.64
CA THR A 80 23.99 -4.35 5.88
C THR A 80 22.92 -4.02 6.91
N GLN A 81 22.98 -4.62 8.09
CA GLN A 81 22.08 -4.27 9.19
C GLN A 81 22.16 -2.77 9.55
N ASP A 82 23.36 -2.17 9.48
CA ASP A 82 23.60 -0.75 9.77
C ASP A 82 22.94 0.22 8.76
N THR A 83 22.44 -0.30 7.63
CA THR A 83 21.72 0.51 6.63
C THR A 83 20.31 0.87 7.09
N TYR A 84 19.75 0.10 8.01
CA TYR A 84 18.37 0.24 8.47
C TYR A 84 18.32 0.67 9.93
N PRO A 85 17.24 1.34 10.38
CA PRO A 85 17.09 1.70 11.79
C PRO A 85 16.93 0.45 12.67
N THR A 86 17.08 0.57 13.98
CA THR A 86 16.83 -0.57 14.89
C THR A 86 15.35 -0.97 14.90
N GLU A 87 14.46 0.01 14.77
CA GLU A 87 13.02 -0.15 14.72
C GLU A 87 12.44 0.79 13.65
N LEU A 88 11.40 0.34 12.94
CA LEU A 88 10.75 1.16 11.93
C LEU A 88 9.65 2.02 12.54
N ALA A 89 10.01 3.22 12.96
CA ALA A 89 9.04 4.28 13.25
C ALA A 89 9.06 5.28 12.09
N ILE A 90 7.96 5.35 11.33
CA ILE A 90 7.85 6.27 10.18
C ILE A 90 6.98 7.45 10.58
N PRO A 91 7.56 8.66 10.69
CA PRO A 91 6.80 9.88 10.93
C PRO A 91 5.79 10.17 9.82
N GLU A 92 4.70 10.85 10.15
CA GLU A 92 3.60 11.14 9.22
C GLU A 92 4.07 11.93 7.99
N GLU A 93 5.05 12.81 8.15
CA GLU A 93 5.65 13.56 7.05
C GLU A 93 6.36 12.73 5.99
N LEU A 94 6.71 11.48 6.32
CA LEU A 94 7.31 10.55 5.37
C LEU A 94 6.25 9.68 4.67
N LEU A 95 4.98 9.87 5.00
CA LEU A 95 3.85 9.10 4.45
C LEU A 95 3.09 9.91 3.40
N PHE A 96 2.50 9.21 2.44
CA PHE A 96 1.53 9.80 1.54
C PHE A 96 0.23 10.05 2.32
N CYS A 97 -0.22 11.30 2.35
CA CYS A 97 -1.35 11.77 3.13
C CYS A 97 -2.67 11.49 2.40
N VAL A 98 -3.57 10.74 3.05
CA VAL A 98 -4.89 10.38 2.51
C VAL A 98 -5.70 11.63 2.16
N ASP A 99 -5.67 12.66 3.00
CA ASP A 99 -6.45 13.89 2.78
C ASP A 99 -5.95 14.67 1.56
N LYS A 100 -4.63 14.76 1.38
CA LYS A 100 -4.05 15.39 0.18
C LYS A 100 -4.40 14.62 -1.09
N VAL A 101 -4.38 13.28 -1.03
CA VAL A 101 -4.80 12.42 -2.15
C VAL A 101 -6.30 12.60 -2.45
N ARG A 102 -7.14 12.59 -1.41
CA ARG A 102 -8.60 12.79 -1.53
C ARG A 102 -8.93 14.15 -2.13
N ALA A 103 -8.31 15.21 -1.62
CA ALA A 103 -8.52 16.57 -2.11
C ALA A 103 -8.17 16.69 -3.60
N ALA A 104 -7.02 16.15 -4.02
CA ALA A 104 -6.61 16.17 -5.43
C ALA A 104 -7.56 15.36 -6.33
N LEU A 105 -8.08 14.23 -5.87
CA LEU A 105 -9.06 13.44 -6.61
C LEU A 105 -10.38 14.20 -6.78
N VAL A 106 -10.89 14.81 -5.71
CA VAL A 106 -12.14 15.59 -5.75
C VAL A 106 -12.01 16.82 -6.63
N ASP A 107 -10.89 17.55 -6.55
CA ASP A 107 -10.60 18.71 -7.41
C ASP A 107 -10.57 18.35 -8.90
N ALA A 108 -10.19 17.12 -9.23
CA ALA A 108 -10.17 16.58 -10.59
C ALA A 108 -11.47 15.81 -10.97
N ASP A 109 -12.57 16.01 -10.24
CA ASP A 109 -13.88 15.36 -10.46
C ASP A 109 -13.87 13.82 -10.41
N PHE A 110 -12.89 13.21 -9.71
CA PHE A 110 -12.91 11.77 -9.43
C PHE A 110 -13.69 11.46 -8.15
N ASP A 111 -14.42 10.35 -8.17
CA ASP A 111 -15.02 9.77 -6.97
C ASP A 111 -13.94 9.19 -6.04
N ALA A 112 -13.77 9.82 -4.88
CA ALA A 112 -12.83 9.40 -3.83
C ALA A 112 -13.52 8.63 -2.67
N SER A 113 -14.80 8.28 -2.78
CA SER A 113 -15.57 7.63 -1.71
C SER A 113 -14.96 6.30 -1.26
N THR A 114 -14.33 5.56 -2.18
CA THR A 114 -13.73 4.24 -1.91
C THR A 114 -12.31 4.30 -1.37
N LEU A 115 -11.66 5.47 -1.30
CA LEU A 115 -10.22 5.62 -1.07
C LEU A 115 -9.70 4.94 0.21
N GLU A 116 -10.54 4.88 1.25
CA GLU A 116 -10.21 4.26 2.54
C GLU A 116 -10.97 2.95 2.78
N THR A 117 -11.78 2.52 1.82
CA THR A 117 -12.52 1.26 1.93
C THR A 117 -11.51 0.11 1.93
N PRO A 118 -11.48 -0.78 2.95
CA PRO A 118 -10.55 -1.91 2.96
C PRO A 118 -10.76 -2.84 1.77
N TYR A 119 -9.69 -3.49 1.30
CA TYR A 119 -9.83 -4.57 0.34
C TYR A 119 -10.47 -5.78 1.02
N PRO A 120 -11.44 -6.45 0.37
CA PRO A 120 -11.99 -7.68 0.92
C PRO A 120 -10.89 -8.73 1.03
N ALA A 121 -10.93 -9.53 2.10
CA ALA A 121 -10.06 -10.68 2.22
C ALA A 121 -10.19 -11.56 0.98
N PHE A 122 -9.07 -11.91 0.36
CA PHE A 122 -9.06 -12.86 -0.75
C PHE A 122 -9.38 -14.24 -0.18
N ASP A 123 -10.64 -14.66 -0.33
CA ASP A 123 -11.10 -16.00 -0.01
C ASP A 123 -11.45 -16.74 -1.31
N PRO A 124 -10.49 -17.49 -1.88
CA PRO A 124 -10.70 -18.22 -3.13
C PRO A 124 -11.73 -19.35 -2.98
N LEU A 125 -12.12 -19.72 -1.75
CA LEU A 125 -13.14 -20.75 -1.50
C LEU A 125 -14.55 -20.16 -1.42
N ARG A 126 -14.70 -18.85 -1.21
CA ARG A 126 -15.99 -18.15 -1.20
C ARG A 126 -16.57 -17.93 -2.59
N THR A 127 -15.72 -17.91 -3.61
CA THR A 127 -16.10 -17.70 -5.03
C THR A 127 -16.47 -19.00 -5.75
N LEU A 128 -16.31 -20.16 -5.10
CA LEU A 128 -16.73 -21.44 -5.65
C LEU A 128 -18.26 -21.58 -5.60
N PRO A 129 -18.91 -21.99 -6.71
CA PRO A 129 -20.34 -22.26 -6.71
C PRO A 129 -20.68 -23.35 -5.68
N ALA A 130 -21.82 -23.18 -5.00
CA ALA A 130 -22.25 -24.04 -3.88
C ALA A 130 -22.32 -25.54 -4.22
N SER A 131 -22.33 -25.91 -5.50
CA SER A 131 -22.36 -27.29 -6.01
C SER A 131 -21.16 -28.15 -5.59
N SER A 132 -20.05 -27.55 -5.15
CA SER A 132 -18.86 -28.28 -4.67
C SER A 132 -18.85 -28.50 -3.15
N ARG A 133 -19.83 -27.96 -2.41
CA ARG A 133 -20.00 -28.23 -0.98
C ARG A 133 -20.68 -29.59 -0.84
N MET A 134 -19.91 -30.64 -1.05
CA MET A 134 -20.37 -32.01 -0.87
C MET A 134 -20.85 -32.15 0.58
N SER A 135 -22.17 -32.22 0.76
CA SER A 135 -22.75 -32.62 2.03
C SER A 135 -22.34 -34.07 2.27
N LEU A 136 -21.65 -34.31 3.40
CA LEU A 136 -21.47 -35.67 3.90
C LEU A 136 -22.85 -36.32 4.00
N PRO A 137 -23.07 -37.52 3.42
CA PRO A 137 -24.38 -38.13 3.44
C PRO A 137 -24.77 -38.44 4.89
N SER A 138 -25.83 -37.78 5.33
CA SER A 138 -26.54 -38.12 6.55
C SER A 138 -27.16 -39.51 6.39
N GLY A 139 -26.64 -40.47 7.14
CA GLY A 139 -27.40 -41.65 7.54
C GLY A 139 -26.70 -42.99 7.32
N MET A 140 -26.36 -43.64 8.42
CA MET A 140 -26.87 -44.99 8.69
C MET A 140 -26.97 -45.19 10.20
N ARG A 141 -28.20 -45.09 10.70
CA ARG A 141 -28.64 -45.62 11.99
C ARG A 141 -29.60 -46.75 11.68
N ALA A 142 -29.21 -47.97 12.01
CA ALA A 142 -30.02 -49.19 12.21
C ALA A 142 -29.01 -50.35 12.31
N SER A 143 -29.04 -51.28 13.26
CA SER A 143 -29.76 -51.50 14.52
C SER A 143 -28.88 -52.49 15.31
#